data_AF-A0A935FAG7-F1
#
_entry.id   AF-A0A935FAG7-F1
#
_cell.length_a   1.000
_cell.length_b   1.000
_cell.length_c   1.000
_cell.angle_alpha   90.00
_cell.angle_beta   90.00
_cell.angle_gamma   90.00
#
_symmetry.space_group_name_H-M   'P 1'
#
loop_
_entity.id
_entity.type
_entity.pdbx_description
1 polymer ?
#
loop_
_entity_poly.entity_id
_entity_poly.type
_entity_poly.pdbx_seq_one_letter_code
_entity_poly.pdbx_strand_id
1 'polypeptide(L)'
;MTDKKDLFNLDPDKSLLTAFGWWEKRRWIYNVVVGFTGAFFMFLMPMFNSFDILGVIIYGLLANLFYSLGFLIEVVARYYFKNESDFTDRRKLMFGAGLVFAVLVTAFLATAWGLLSGGAPD
;
A
#
# COMPACT_ATOMS: atom_id res chain seq x y z
N MET A 1 -27.24 -21.14 -12.91
CA MET A 1 -25.97 -20.97 -13.66
C MET A 1 -25.88 -19.53 -14.17
N THR A 2 -26.08 -18.57 -13.26
CA THR A 2 -26.28 -17.15 -13.53
C THR A 2 -25.57 -16.41 -12.39
N ASP A 3 -24.29 -16.10 -12.54
CA ASP A 3 -23.53 -15.47 -11.43
C ASP A 3 -22.34 -14.64 -11.95
N LYS A 4 -21.64 -15.11 -12.99
CA LYS A 4 -20.48 -14.36 -13.54
C LYS A 4 -20.84 -13.08 -14.30
N LYS A 5 -22.02 -13.02 -14.93
CA LYS A 5 -22.43 -11.84 -15.71
C LYS A 5 -22.87 -10.70 -14.82
N ASP A 6 -23.32 -10.98 -13.60
CA ASP A 6 -23.82 -9.95 -12.68
C ASP A 6 -22.67 -9.22 -11.97
N LEU A 7 -21.53 -9.87 -11.73
CA LEU A 7 -20.37 -9.23 -11.07
C LEU A 7 -19.77 -8.04 -11.86
N PHE A 8 -19.92 -8.06 -13.20
CA PHE A 8 -19.41 -7.03 -14.11
C PHE A 8 -20.50 -6.06 -14.60
N ASN A 9 -21.76 -6.30 -14.26
CA ASN A 9 -22.92 -5.62 -14.85
C ASN A 9 -23.88 -5.04 -13.78
N LEU A 10 -23.31 -4.66 -12.63
CA LEU A 10 -23.95 -3.77 -11.66
C LEU A 10 -23.69 -2.31 -12.06
N ASP A 11 -24.53 -1.39 -11.55
CA ASP A 11 -24.42 0.06 -11.69
C ASP A 11 -22.96 0.55 -11.84
N PRO A 12 -22.66 1.53 -12.72
CA PRO A 12 -21.30 1.97 -12.99
C PRO A 12 -20.50 2.38 -11.73
N ASP A 13 -21.17 2.84 -10.66
CA ASP A 13 -20.55 3.13 -9.37
C ASP A 13 -20.20 1.89 -8.52
N LYS A 14 -20.90 0.77 -8.74
CA LYS A 14 -20.71 -0.51 -8.02
C LYS A 14 -19.77 -1.48 -8.75
N SER A 15 -19.40 -1.20 -10.00
CA SER A 15 -18.51 -2.07 -10.77
C SER A 15 -17.11 -2.23 -10.14
N LEU A 16 -16.59 -3.46 -10.15
CA LEU A 16 -15.23 -3.77 -9.71
C LEU A 16 -14.17 -3.06 -10.55
N LEU A 17 -14.46 -2.75 -11.82
CA LEU A 17 -13.57 -2.00 -12.69
C LEU A 17 -13.42 -0.56 -12.22
N THR A 18 -14.50 0.06 -11.75
CA THR A 18 -14.49 1.39 -11.14
C THR A 18 -13.71 1.39 -9.83
N ALA A 19 -13.86 0.34 -9.02
CA ALA A 19 -13.05 0.16 -7.81
C ALA A 19 -11.57 -0.02 -8.14
N PHE A 20 -11.24 -0.88 -9.10
CA PHE A 20 -9.87 -1.11 -9.56
C PHE A 20 -9.22 0.18 -10.08
N GLY A 21 -9.91 0.93 -10.94
CA GLY A 21 -9.41 2.22 -11.44
C GLY A 21 -9.21 3.25 -10.33
N TRP A 22 -10.05 3.21 -9.29
CA TRP A 22 -9.87 4.05 -8.10
C TRP A 22 -8.56 3.72 -7.37
N TRP A 23 -8.26 2.44 -7.13
CA TRP A 23 -7.03 2.00 -6.48
C TRP A 23 -5.80 2.27 -7.35
N GLU A 24 -5.88 2.02 -8.65
CA GLU A 24 -4.74 2.26 -9.54
C GLU A 24 -4.37 3.76 -9.60
N LYS A 25 -5.39 4.64 -9.65
CA LYS A 25 -5.20 6.09 -9.61
C LYS A 25 -4.58 6.59 -8.30
N ARG A 26 -4.67 5.87 -7.18
CA ARG A 26 -4.01 6.26 -5.91
C ARG A 26 -2.66 5.58 -5.69
N ARG A 27 -2.29 4.58 -6.50
CA ARG A 27 -1.03 3.85 -6.34
C ARG A 27 0.18 4.79 -6.40
N TRP A 28 0.16 5.77 -7.30
CA TRP A 28 1.24 6.75 -7.38
C TRP A 28 1.33 7.63 -6.12
N ILE A 29 0.21 8.06 -5.54
CA ILE A 29 0.21 8.85 -4.29
C ILE A 29 0.83 8.04 -3.16
N TYR A 30 0.42 6.78 -3.02
CA TYR A 30 0.99 5.87 -2.03
C TYR A 30 2.50 5.71 -2.20
N ASN A 31 2.95 5.43 -3.43
CA ASN A 31 4.38 5.25 -3.73
C ASN A 31 5.19 6.54 -3.51
N VAL A 32 4.64 7.70 -3.86
CA VAL A 32 5.30 9.00 -3.62
C VAL A 32 5.45 9.26 -2.12
N VAL A 33 4.40 9.04 -1.32
CA VAL A 33 4.46 9.26 0.13
C VAL A 33 5.41 8.27 0.81
N VAL A 34 5.31 6.98 0.50
CA VAL A 34 6.19 5.94 1.07
C VAL A 34 7.64 6.14 0.60
N GLY A 35 7.85 6.43 -0.68
CA GLY A 35 9.17 6.71 -1.25
C GLY A 35 9.81 7.97 -0.66
N PHE A 36 9.04 9.05 -0.50
CA PHE A 36 9.52 10.27 0.14
C PHE A 36 9.86 10.03 1.62
N THR A 37 9.02 9.27 2.34
CA THR A 37 9.30 8.89 3.73
C THR A 37 10.61 8.11 3.82
N GLY A 38 10.78 7.09 2.98
CA GLY A 38 12.01 6.29 2.95
C GLY A 38 13.25 7.14 2.61
N ALA A 39 13.16 7.97 1.57
CA ALA A 39 14.25 8.86 1.16
C ALA A 39 14.62 9.87 2.25
N PHE A 40 13.63 10.43 2.95
CA PHE A 40 13.84 11.35 4.06
C PHE A 40 14.65 10.70 5.19
N PHE A 41 14.27 9.49 5.63
CA PHE A 41 15.03 8.79 6.67
C PHE A 41 16.41 8.34 6.20
N MET A 42 16.55 7.95 4.93
CA MET A 42 17.84 7.56 4.36
C MET A 42 18.82 8.74 4.30
N PHE A 43 18.34 9.95 3.99
CA PHE A 43 19.16 11.17 4.01
C PHE A 43 19.67 11.53 5.41
N LEU A 44 18.95 11.11 6.47
CA LEU A 44 19.35 11.32 7.85
C LEU A 44 20.38 10.28 8.34
N MET A 45 20.68 9.23 7.56
CA MET A 45 21.66 8.22 7.95
C MET A 45 23.09 8.67 7.66
N PRO A 46 24.02 8.52 8.62
CA PRO A 46 25.42 8.92 8.44
C PRO A 46 26.23 7.98 7.54
N MET A 47 25.77 6.74 7.31
CA MET A 47 26.44 5.76 6.45
C MET A 47 25.45 5.15 5.47
N PHE A 48 25.86 5.11 4.20
CA PHE A 48 25.09 4.54 3.08
C PHE A 48 25.95 3.49 2.38
N ASN A 49 25.43 2.27 2.28
CA ASN A 49 26.10 1.12 1.68
C ASN A 49 25.29 0.58 0.49
N SER A 50 25.94 -0.15 -0.41
CA SER A 50 25.31 -0.80 -1.57
C SER A 50 24.20 -1.78 -1.18
N PHE A 51 24.26 -2.38 0.02
CA PHE A 51 23.19 -3.22 0.55
C PHE A 51 21.90 -2.45 0.85
N ASP A 52 22.00 -1.16 1.18
CA ASP A 52 20.83 -0.32 1.44
C ASP A 52 20.03 -0.07 0.17
N ILE A 53 20.71 0.02 -0.99
CA ILE A 53 20.05 0.13 -2.31
C ILE A 53 19.20 -1.11 -2.57
N LEU A 54 19.75 -2.31 -2.33
CA LEU A 54 19.02 -3.56 -2.51
C LEU A 54 17.82 -3.63 -1.55
N GLY A 55 18.00 -3.21 -0.30
CA GLY A 55 16.94 -3.11 0.70
C GLY A 55 15.80 -2.19 0.26
N VAL A 56 16.12 -1.01 -0.29
CA VAL A 56 15.14 -0.05 -0.82
C VAL A 56 14.35 -0.64 -1.98
N ILE A 57 15.01 -1.35 -2.91
CA ILE A 57 14.33 -2.00 -4.05
C ILE A 57 13.37 -3.07 -3.55
N ILE A 58 13.82 -3.98 -2.68
CA ILE A 58 12.99 -5.04 -2.11
C ILE A 58 11.81 -4.44 -1.33
N TYR A 59 12.06 -3.38 -0.54
CA TYR A 59 11.02 -2.71 0.21
C TYR A 59 9.99 -2.03 -0.70
N GLY A 60 10.43 -1.39 -1.79
CA GLY A 60 9.53 -0.80 -2.78
C GLY A 60 8.61 -1.84 -3.43
N LEU A 61 9.12 -3.03 -3.72
CA LEU A 61 8.32 -4.15 -4.23
C LEU A 61 7.31 -4.64 -3.18
N LEU A 62 7.75 -4.83 -1.93
CA LEU A 62 6.87 -5.23 -0.83
C LEU A 62 5.77 -4.18 -0.57
N ALA A 63 6.12 -2.90 -0.56
CA ALA A 63 5.17 -1.81 -0.36
C ALA A 63 4.07 -1.81 -1.44
N ASN A 64 4.42 -2.06 -2.70
CA ASN A 64 3.46 -2.21 -3.79
C ASN A 64 2.60 -3.49 -3.68
N LEU A 65 3.18 -4.58 -3.18
CA LEU A 65 2.44 -5.82 -2.89
C LEU A 65 1.40 -5.59 -1.79
N PHE A 66 1.80 -4.97 -0.67
CA PHE A 66 0.88 -4.64 0.44
C PHE A 66 -0.21 -3.67 0.01
N TYR A 67 0.10 -2.69 -0.83
CA TYR A 67 -0.90 -1.82 -1.44
C TYR A 67 -1.97 -2.61 -2.19
N SER A 68 -1.54 -3.61 -2.97
CA SER A 68 -2.45 -4.43 -3.79
C SER A 68 -3.37 -5.32 -2.94
N LEU A 69 -3.00 -5.66 -1.71
CA LEU A 69 -3.87 -6.35 -0.76
C LEU A 69 -5.10 -5.51 -0.38
N GLY A 70 -5.00 -4.18 -0.37
CA GLY A 70 -6.14 -3.30 -0.09
C GLY A 70 -7.30 -3.50 -1.07
N PHE A 71 -7.00 -3.57 -2.37
CA PHE A 71 -7.97 -3.91 -3.40
C PHE A 71 -8.47 -5.35 -3.27
N LEU A 72 -7.58 -6.31 -2.99
CA LEU A 72 -7.96 -7.71 -2.81
C LEU A 72 -8.98 -7.89 -1.67
N ILE A 73 -8.76 -7.22 -0.53
CA ILE A 73 -9.69 -7.22 0.60
C ILE A 73 -11.04 -6.63 0.19
N GLU A 74 -11.06 -5.57 -0.62
CA GLU A 74 -12.31 -5.02 -1.13
C GLU A 74 -13.06 -6.01 -2.03
N VAL A 75 -12.36 -6.73 -2.91
CA VAL A 75 -12.95 -7.78 -3.76
C VAL A 75 -13.55 -8.89 -2.91
N VAL A 76 -12.79 -9.39 -1.92
CA VAL A 76 -13.25 -10.43 -0.98
C VAL A 76 -14.45 -9.92 -0.18
N ALA A 77 -14.39 -8.69 0.34
CA ALA A 77 -15.49 -8.10 1.10
C ALA A 77 -16.76 -7.97 0.25
N ARG A 78 -16.65 -7.51 -0.99
CA ARG A 78 -17.79 -7.42 -1.91
C ARG A 78 -18.37 -8.79 -2.25
N TYR A 79 -17.51 -9.81 -2.44
CA TYR A 79 -17.93 -11.18 -2.74
C TYR A 79 -18.70 -11.83 -1.59
N TYR A 80 -18.20 -11.69 -0.35
CA TYR A 80 -18.82 -12.34 0.83
C TYR A 80 -19.99 -11.56 1.42
N PHE A 81 -19.90 -10.22 1.48
CA PHE A 81 -20.91 -9.43 2.19
C PHE A 81 -22.11 -9.03 1.33
N LYS A 82 -22.06 -9.22 -0.01
CA LYS A 82 -23.16 -8.96 -0.99
C LYS A 82 -23.92 -7.63 -0.79
N ASN A 83 -23.35 -6.66 -0.06
CA ASN A 83 -24.14 -5.62 0.59
C ASN A 83 -24.27 -4.36 -0.26
N GLU A 84 -25.45 -3.74 -0.17
CA GLU A 84 -25.87 -2.49 -0.85
C GLU A 84 -25.17 -1.23 -0.32
N SER A 85 -24.26 -1.37 0.64
CA SER A 85 -23.55 -0.25 1.25
C SER A 85 -22.50 0.35 0.32
N ASP A 86 -22.51 1.67 0.17
CA ASP A 86 -21.54 2.40 -0.64
C ASP A 86 -20.10 2.14 -0.15
N PHE A 87 -19.34 1.37 -0.93
CA PHE A 87 -17.93 1.03 -0.62
C PHE A 87 -16.98 2.22 -0.83
N THR A 88 -17.48 3.37 -1.29
CA THR A 88 -16.67 4.56 -1.55
C THR A 88 -16.00 5.11 -0.29
N ASP A 89 -16.69 5.13 0.85
CA ASP A 89 -16.11 5.64 2.09
C ASP A 89 -15.18 4.64 2.76
N ARG A 90 -15.49 3.34 2.65
CA ARG A 90 -14.61 2.26 3.12
C ARG A 90 -13.28 2.25 2.36
N ARG A 91 -13.30 2.50 1.03
CA ARG A 91 -12.09 2.64 0.21
C ARG A 91 -11.15 3.73 0.72
N LYS A 92 -11.69 4.92 1.02
CA LYS A 92 -10.90 6.04 1.56
C LYS A 92 -10.31 5.69 2.93
N LEU A 93 -11.09 5.06 3.80
CA LEU A 93 -10.64 4.66 5.13
C LEU A 93 -9.55 3.59 5.06
N MET A 94 -9.72 2.56 4.22
CA MET A 94 -8.72 1.50 4.01
C MET A 94 -7.42 2.06 3.42
N PHE A 95 -7.52 2.94 2.42
CA PHE A 95 -6.36 3.61 1.84
C PHE A 95 -5.65 4.48 2.88
N GLY A 96 -6.39 5.30 3.63
CA GLY A 96 -5.83 6.17 4.67
C GLY A 96 -5.14 5.39 5.79
N ALA A 97 -5.81 4.36 6.33
CA ALA A 97 -5.24 3.48 7.35
C ALA A 97 -4.00 2.73 6.83
N GLY A 98 -4.08 2.19 5.60
CA GLY A 98 -2.96 1.52 4.95
C GLY A 98 -1.76 2.46 4.70
N LEU A 99 -2.02 3.71 4.30
CA LEU A 99 -0.99 4.72 4.09
C LEU A 99 -0.30 5.12 5.40
N VAL A 100 -1.07 5.38 6.46
CA VAL A 100 -0.51 5.69 7.79
C VAL A 100 0.31 4.51 8.30
N PHE A 101 -0.21 3.30 8.19
CA PHE A 101 0.52 2.08 8.56
C PHE A 101 1.82 1.94 7.76
N ALA A 102 1.79 2.14 6.44
CA ALA A 102 2.97 2.07 5.60
C ALA A 102 4.03 3.11 5.97
N VAL A 103 3.63 4.35 6.26
CA VAL A 103 4.54 5.41 6.73
C VAL A 103 5.17 5.04 8.07
N LEU A 104 4.38 4.57 9.02
CA LEU A 104 4.87 4.14 10.34
C LEU A 104 5.85 2.97 10.24
N VAL A 105 5.54 1.96 9.42
CA VAL A 105 6.42 0.82 9.18
C VAL A 105 7.70 1.26 8.47
N THR A 106 7.61 2.16 7.48
CA THR A 106 8.77 2.70 6.77
C THR A 106 9.70 3.44 7.73
N ALA A 107 9.14 4.31 8.57
CA ALA A 107 9.89 5.06 9.58
C ALA A 107 10.51 4.14 10.62
N PHE A 108 9.76 3.15 11.11
CA PHE A 108 10.24 2.18 12.09
C PHE A 108 11.39 1.34 11.52
N LEU A 109 11.25 0.80 10.31
CA LEU A 109 12.30 0.00 9.68
C LEU A 109 13.55 0.83 9.40
N ALA A 110 13.40 2.06 8.91
CA ALA A 110 14.54 2.92 8.66
C ALA A 110 15.28 3.29 9.96
N THR A 111 14.55 3.70 11.01
CA THR A 111 15.19 4.01 12.31
C THR A 111 15.81 2.78 12.97
N ALA A 112 15.14 1.63 12.93
CA ALA A 112 15.70 0.37 13.44
C ALA A 112 16.97 -0.05 12.69
N TRP A 113 16.98 0.07 11.36
CA TRP A 113 18.16 -0.20 10.55
C TRP A 113 19.31 0.75 10.88
N GLY A 114 19.04 2.05 11.02
CA GLY A 114 20.03 3.06 11.39
C GLY A 114 20.63 2.84 12.79
N LEU A 115 19.83 2.37 13.75
CA LEU A 115 20.31 2.01 15.09
C LEU A 115 21.18 0.76 15.06
N LEU A 116 20.81 -0.25 14.26
CA LEU A 116 21.59 -1.48 14.12
C LEU A 116 22.91 -1.24 13.39
N SER A 117 22.93 -0.39 12.36
CA SER A 117 24.14 -0.06 11.62
C SER A 117 25.06 0.91 12.36
N GLY A 118 24.50 1.85 13.15
CA GLY A 118 25.27 2.73 14.02
C GLY A 118 25.80 2.09 15.31
N GLY A 119 25.34 0.86 15.63
CA GLY A 119 25.80 0.08 16.78
C GLY A 119 26.87 -0.97 16.47
N ALA A 120 27.30 -1.09 15.21
CA ALA A 120 28.39 -1.98 14.84
C ALA A 120 29.74 -1.27 15.13
N PRO A 121 30.55 -1.76 16.09
CA PRO A 121 31.91 -1.27 16.24
C PRO A 121 32.71 -1.69 15.00
N ASP A 122 33.39 -0.69 14.44
CA ASP A 122 34.39 -0.78 13.37
C ASP A 122 35.49 -1.82 13.64
#